data_AF-A0A8T4J8A3-F1
#
_entry.id   AF-A0A8T4J8A3-F1
#
_cell.length_a   1.000
_cell.length_b   1.000
_cell.length_c   1.000
_cell.angle_alpha   90.00
_cell.angle_beta   90.00
_cell.angle_gamma   90.00
#
_symmetry.space_group_name_H-M   'P 1'
#
loop_
_entity.id
_entity.type
_entity.pdbx_description
1 polymer ?
#
loop_
_entity_poly.entity_id
_entity_poly.type
_entity_poly.pdbx_seq_one_letter_code
_entity_poly.pdbx_strand_id
1 'polypeptide(L)'
;MKNRYSFYEKVGRTFPRGVKKSICSMMVYADIKVDEEAWLGFTTVFTSLLFLAVSLLSFVITRDFLVSFLSGVVLSGFFVLVPHLLISLKSDKRVDFVEKVLPDALLLIVSNIRSGITPEKALVLSARDEFGILSVEIRSAMKRTLAGENFVEALKLISKNVNSKVLRRVVSLLVEGVRSGGEIAKLLEESAYNIRSNQLMKREIRSSVLMYIIFLFAAIGFAAPILYGISSYLTTIMSDLLAGIDIPEEVLRTSFIKLSSSSISPEFVNFFAIFNLSVSCLFGSMIIGMIESGSAKKGLKFILPLLVCSLGLYFLLRSVLSTAIVI
;
A
#
# COMPACT_ATOMS: atom_id res chain seq x y z
N MET A 1 -0.14 -34.76 3.04
CA MET A 1 -0.21 -33.47 3.75
C MET A 1 -1.44 -32.62 3.34
N LYS A 2 -2.64 -33.21 3.12
CA LYS A 2 -3.78 -32.53 2.47
C LYS A 2 -4.89 -32.04 3.43
N ASN A 3 -4.68 -32.12 4.76
CA ASN A 3 -5.79 -32.07 5.72
C ASN A 3 -5.76 -30.89 6.73
N ARG A 4 -4.87 -29.89 6.59
CA ARG A 4 -4.77 -28.77 7.55
C ARG A 4 -5.57 -27.50 7.18
N TYR A 5 -6.18 -27.43 5.99
CA TYR A 5 -6.85 -26.20 5.50
C TYR A 5 -8.36 -26.34 5.19
N SER A 6 -8.98 -27.49 5.48
CA SER A 6 -10.36 -27.81 5.09
C SER A 6 -11.42 -26.83 5.63
N PHE A 7 -11.20 -26.27 6.83
CA PHE A 7 -12.12 -25.27 7.41
C PHE A 7 -12.01 -23.92 6.71
N TYR A 8 -10.79 -23.47 6.41
CA TYR A 8 -10.54 -22.19 5.75
C TYR A 8 -11.00 -22.21 4.29
N GLU A 9 -10.85 -23.32 3.57
CA GLU A 9 -11.39 -23.48 2.21
C GLU A 9 -12.92 -23.36 2.16
N LYS A 10 -13.65 -23.91 3.14
CA LYS A 10 -15.11 -23.80 3.22
C LYS A 10 -15.58 -22.34 3.41
N VAL A 11 -14.86 -21.57 4.22
CA VAL A 11 -15.13 -20.14 4.43
C VAL A 11 -14.72 -19.31 3.21
N GLY A 12 -13.61 -19.63 2.55
CA GLY A 12 -13.20 -18.98 1.30
C GLY A 12 -14.18 -19.21 0.16
N ARG A 13 -14.95 -20.31 0.17
CA ARG A 13 -15.90 -20.65 -0.89
C ARG A 13 -17.08 -19.69 -1.03
N THR A 14 -17.47 -19.00 0.03
CA THR A 14 -18.62 -18.08 0.06
C THR A 14 -18.35 -16.74 -0.62
N PHE A 15 -17.09 -16.43 -0.97
CA PHE A 15 -16.72 -15.18 -1.62
C PHE A 15 -17.15 -15.09 -3.10
N PRO A 16 -17.56 -13.90 -3.59
CA PRO A 16 -17.94 -13.69 -4.99
C PRO A 16 -16.82 -14.06 -5.96
N ARG A 17 -17.18 -14.67 -7.11
CA ARG A 17 -16.22 -15.16 -8.12
C ARG A 17 -15.22 -14.08 -8.61
N GLY A 18 -15.59 -12.80 -8.60
CA GLY A 18 -14.72 -11.69 -9.00
C GLY A 18 -13.58 -11.40 -8.01
N VAL A 19 -13.83 -11.54 -6.71
CA VAL A 19 -12.81 -11.31 -5.65
C VAL A 19 -11.79 -12.45 -5.66
N LYS A 20 -12.27 -13.70 -5.79
CA LYS A 20 -11.41 -14.88 -5.95
C LYS A 20 -10.47 -14.74 -7.14
N LYS A 21 -11.01 -14.43 -8.32
CA LYS A 21 -10.21 -14.29 -9.53
C LYS A 21 -9.15 -13.17 -9.43
N SER A 22 -9.47 -12.08 -8.73
CA SER A 22 -8.52 -10.99 -8.49
C SER A 22 -7.38 -11.43 -7.57
N ILE A 23 -7.70 -12.13 -6.48
CA ILE A 23 -6.69 -12.60 -5.51
C ILE A 23 -5.86 -13.75 -6.07
N CYS A 24 -6.48 -14.70 -6.78
CA CYS A 24 -5.79 -15.74 -7.54
C CYS A 24 -4.76 -15.14 -8.50
N SER A 25 -5.19 -14.14 -9.28
CA SER A 25 -4.29 -13.45 -10.20
C SER A 25 -3.12 -12.81 -9.45
N MET A 26 -3.38 -12.10 -8.34
CA MET A 26 -2.33 -11.48 -7.51
C MET A 26 -1.39 -12.51 -6.86
N MET A 27 -1.88 -13.68 -6.45
CA MET A 27 -1.08 -14.74 -5.85
C MET A 27 -0.17 -15.42 -6.89
N VAL A 28 -0.69 -15.67 -8.10
CA VAL A 28 0.10 -16.12 -9.24
C VAL A 28 1.17 -15.07 -9.57
N TYR A 29 0.79 -13.80 -9.62
CA TYR A 29 1.74 -12.70 -9.82
C TYR A 29 2.74 -12.54 -8.67
N ALA A 30 2.43 -13.00 -7.46
CA ALA A 30 3.30 -12.91 -6.28
C ALA A 30 4.16 -14.18 -6.01
N ASP A 31 4.03 -15.21 -6.85
CA ASP A 31 4.66 -16.54 -6.67
C ASP A 31 4.38 -17.15 -5.29
N ILE A 32 3.14 -16.99 -4.81
CA ILE A 32 2.69 -17.57 -3.54
C ILE A 32 1.94 -18.85 -3.86
N LYS A 33 2.53 -20.01 -3.55
CA LYS A 33 1.94 -21.35 -3.73
C LYS A 33 0.98 -21.73 -2.59
N VAL A 34 0.12 -20.82 -2.19
CA VAL A 34 -0.91 -21.06 -1.17
C VAL A 34 -2.26 -21.09 -1.86
N ASP A 35 -3.13 -22.00 -1.43
CA ASP A 35 -4.47 -22.12 -1.99
C ASP A 35 -5.28 -20.85 -1.75
N GLU A 36 -5.89 -20.32 -2.83
CA GLU A 36 -6.57 -19.02 -2.84
C GLU A 36 -7.75 -18.98 -1.85
N GLU A 37 -8.44 -20.11 -1.70
CA GLU A 37 -9.57 -20.26 -0.79
C GLU A 37 -9.13 -20.35 0.68
N ALA A 38 -7.98 -20.98 0.95
CA ALA A 38 -7.43 -21.12 2.29
C ALA A 38 -6.89 -19.79 2.84
N TRP A 39 -6.27 -18.96 1.99
CA TRP A 39 -5.77 -17.64 2.40
C TRP A 39 -6.92 -16.64 2.70
N LEU A 40 -7.96 -16.66 1.87
CA LEU A 40 -9.18 -15.86 2.09
C LEU A 40 -9.92 -16.30 3.36
N GLY A 41 -10.04 -17.61 3.59
CA GLY A 41 -10.63 -18.13 4.81
C GLY A 41 -9.81 -17.77 6.06
N PHE A 42 -8.49 -17.89 5.99
CA PHE A 42 -7.61 -17.56 7.12
C PHE A 42 -7.68 -16.07 7.49
N THR A 43 -7.58 -15.19 6.49
CA THR A 43 -7.62 -13.74 6.72
C THR A 43 -8.97 -13.32 7.32
N THR A 44 -10.08 -13.83 6.80
CA THR A 44 -11.43 -13.46 7.27
C THR A 44 -11.72 -13.95 8.69
N VAL A 45 -11.41 -15.21 9.00
CA VAL A 45 -11.59 -15.77 10.36
C VAL A 45 -10.73 -15.01 11.37
N PHE A 46 -9.48 -14.72 11.03
CA PHE A 46 -8.59 -13.98 11.92
C PHE A 46 -9.05 -12.53 12.13
N THR A 47 -9.56 -11.87 11.09
CA THR A 47 -10.09 -10.49 11.21
C THR A 47 -11.34 -10.41 12.08
N SER A 48 -12.23 -11.41 11.98
CA SER A 48 -13.42 -11.51 12.83
C SER A 48 -13.05 -11.78 14.28
N LEU A 49 -12.07 -12.65 14.53
CA LEU A 49 -11.58 -12.93 15.87
C LEU A 49 -10.89 -11.70 16.50
N LEU A 50 -10.10 -10.96 15.69
CA LEU A 50 -9.42 -9.75 16.13
C LEU A 50 -10.40 -8.60 16.39
N PHE A 51 -11.43 -8.45 15.55
CA PHE A 51 -12.54 -7.53 15.80
C PHE A 51 -13.18 -7.77 17.16
N LEU A 52 -13.55 -9.03 17.44
CA LEU A 52 -14.17 -9.42 18.70
C LEU A 52 -13.23 -9.16 19.88
N ALA A 53 -11.96 -9.57 19.78
CA ALA A 53 -10.99 -9.40 20.87
C ALA A 53 -10.74 -7.92 21.20
N VAL A 54 -10.54 -7.07 20.19
CA VAL A 54 -10.28 -5.63 20.37
C VAL A 54 -11.51 -4.91 20.90
N SER A 55 -12.69 -5.22 20.37
CA SER A 55 -13.94 -4.62 20.84
C SER A 55 -14.20 -5.00 22.30
N LEU A 56 -14.01 -6.26 22.68
CA LEU A 56 -14.23 -6.72 24.05
C LEU A 56 -13.21 -6.10 25.03
N LEU A 57 -11.94 -6.00 24.63
CA LEU A 57 -10.90 -5.37 25.44
C LEU A 57 -11.15 -3.86 25.63
N SER A 58 -11.54 -3.17 24.56
CA SER A 58 -11.91 -1.75 24.60
C SER A 58 -13.17 -1.52 25.45
N PHE A 59 -14.13 -2.46 25.44
CA PHE A 59 -15.33 -2.35 26.27
C PHE A 59 -15.01 -2.45 27.77
N VAL A 60 -14.07 -3.33 28.14
CA VAL A 60 -13.64 -3.49 29.54
C VAL A 60 -12.97 -2.24 30.08
N ILE A 61 -12.21 -1.52 29.24
CA ILE A 61 -11.46 -0.33 29.64
C ILE A 61 -12.37 0.91 29.69
N THR A 62 -13.06 1.22 28.59
CA THR A 62 -13.78 2.51 28.46
C THR A 62 -15.21 2.45 28.98
N ARG A 63 -15.80 1.25 29.12
CA ARG A 63 -17.23 0.99 29.43
C ARG A 63 -18.26 1.64 28.49
N ASP A 64 -17.81 2.42 27.51
CA ASP A 64 -18.62 2.99 26.46
C ASP A 64 -18.73 2.03 25.25
N PHE A 65 -19.97 1.69 24.90
CA PHE A 65 -20.28 0.80 23.78
C PHE A 65 -19.83 1.38 22.42
N LEU A 66 -20.03 2.69 22.20
CA LEU A 66 -19.68 3.35 20.94
C LEU A 66 -18.17 3.35 20.67
N VAL A 67 -17.36 3.65 21.69
CA VAL A 67 -15.89 3.68 21.57
C VAL A 67 -15.33 2.29 21.31
N SER A 68 -15.87 1.28 21.99
CA SER A 68 -15.50 -0.13 21.80
C SER A 68 -15.83 -0.66 20.40
N PHE A 69 -17.01 -0.31 19.87
CA PHE A 69 -17.40 -0.75 18.54
C PHE A 69 -16.55 -0.09 17.46
N LEU A 70 -16.33 1.24 17.55
CA LEU A 70 -15.51 1.98 16.59
C LEU A 70 -14.04 1.53 16.60
N SER A 71 -13.45 1.29 17.78
CA SER A 71 -12.06 0.80 17.89
C SER A 71 -11.90 -0.59 17.28
N GLY A 72 -12.88 -1.48 17.49
CA GLY A 72 -12.95 -2.79 16.85
C GLY A 72 -12.97 -2.69 15.32
N VAL A 73 -13.87 -1.88 14.75
CA VAL A 73 -14.02 -1.72 13.28
C VAL A 73 -12.73 -1.19 12.65
N VAL A 74 -12.11 -0.19 13.27
CA VAL A 74 -10.89 0.44 12.75
C VAL A 74 -9.72 -0.56 12.74
N LEU A 75 -9.48 -1.27 13.85
CA LEU A 75 -8.37 -2.23 13.93
C LEU A 75 -8.59 -3.46 13.04
N SER A 76 -9.82 -4.01 13.01
CA SER A 76 -10.12 -5.18 12.19
C SER A 76 -10.09 -4.87 10.70
N GLY A 77 -10.60 -3.69 10.30
CA GLY A 77 -10.51 -3.19 8.94
C GLY A 77 -9.06 -3.04 8.50
N PHE A 78 -8.19 -2.58 9.40
CA PHE A 78 -6.75 -2.48 9.15
C PHE A 78 -6.10 -3.85 8.93
N PHE A 79 -6.48 -4.87 9.71
CA PHE A 79 -5.93 -6.22 9.57
C PHE A 79 -6.33 -6.91 8.26
N VAL A 80 -7.52 -6.65 7.70
CA VAL A 80 -7.90 -7.16 6.36
C VAL A 80 -7.02 -6.52 5.29
N LEU A 81 -6.74 -5.23 5.47
CA LEU A 81 -6.12 -4.38 4.46
C LEU A 81 -4.61 -4.66 4.30
N VAL A 82 -3.91 -4.90 5.41
CA VAL A 82 -2.46 -5.08 5.43
C VAL A 82 -1.98 -6.30 4.61
N PRO A 83 -2.50 -7.53 4.78
CA PRO A 83 -2.09 -8.69 4.00
C PRO A 83 -2.37 -8.52 2.51
N HIS A 84 -3.53 -7.95 2.16
CA HIS A 84 -3.88 -7.71 0.76
C HIS A 84 -2.93 -6.71 0.10
N LEU A 85 -2.56 -5.64 0.84
CA LEU A 85 -1.57 -4.68 0.41
C LEU A 85 -0.19 -5.31 0.23
N LEU A 86 0.25 -6.17 1.15
CA LEU A 86 1.55 -6.84 1.04
C LEU A 86 1.65 -7.74 -0.20
N ILE A 87 0.59 -8.48 -0.53
CA ILE A 87 0.55 -9.28 -1.76
C ILE A 87 0.61 -8.37 -2.99
N SER A 88 -0.19 -7.29 -3.01
CA SER A 88 -0.17 -6.32 -4.10
C SER A 88 1.22 -5.72 -4.29
N LEU A 89 1.88 -5.33 -3.21
CA LEU A 89 3.23 -4.76 -3.25
C LEU A 89 4.26 -5.79 -3.73
N LYS A 90 4.14 -7.07 -3.36
CA LYS A 90 5.04 -8.14 -3.85
C LYS A 90 4.85 -8.37 -5.36
N SER A 91 3.60 -8.43 -5.82
CA SER A 91 3.27 -8.50 -7.25
C SER A 91 3.83 -7.30 -8.01
N ASP A 92 3.61 -6.08 -7.50
CA ASP A 92 4.11 -4.85 -8.12
C ASP A 92 5.63 -4.83 -8.20
N LYS A 93 6.35 -5.27 -7.16
CA LYS A 93 7.81 -5.39 -7.19
C LYS A 93 8.30 -6.35 -8.27
N ARG A 94 7.60 -7.48 -8.49
CA ARG A 94 7.93 -8.42 -9.58
C ARG A 94 7.70 -7.79 -10.94
N VAL A 95 6.60 -7.06 -11.11
CA VAL A 95 6.29 -6.30 -12.33
C VAL A 95 7.36 -5.23 -12.59
N ASP A 96 7.70 -4.43 -11.59
CA ASP A 96 8.71 -3.36 -11.69
C ASP A 96 10.09 -3.94 -12.05
N PHE A 97 10.46 -5.08 -11.48
CA PHE A 97 11.71 -5.77 -11.82
C PHE A 97 11.73 -6.20 -13.28
N VAL A 98 10.67 -6.86 -13.75
CA VAL A 98 10.55 -7.30 -15.14
C VAL A 98 10.57 -6.10 -16.09
N GLU A 99 9.79 -5.05 -15.81
CA GLU A 99 9.78 -3.84 -16.64
C GLU A 99 11.13 -3.15 -16.67
N LYS A 100 11.91 -3.19 -15.58
CA LYS A 100 13.25 -2.61 -15.50
C LYS A 100 14.24 -3.30 -16.44
N VAL A 101 14.27 -4.63 -16.46
CA VAL A 101 15.23 -5.44 -17.25
C VAL A 101 14.77 -5.70 -18.69
N LEU A 102 13.48 -5.45 -18.98
CA LEU A 102 12.87 -5.74 -20.29
C LEU A 102 13.58 -5.06 -21.48
N PRO A 103 14.00 -3.77 -21.42
CA PRO A 103 14.71 -3.14 -22.54
C PRO A 103 16.01 -3.87 -22.90
N ASP A 104 16.79 -4.26 -21.89
CA ASP A 104 18.08 -4.93 -22.08
C ASP A 104 17.89 -6.34 -22.65
N ALA A 105 16.88 -7.06 -22.16
CA ALA A 105 16.49 -8.36 -22.70
C ALA A 105 16.05 -8.25 -24.17
N LEU A 106 15.29 -7.21 -24.53
CA LEU A 106 14.87 -6.97 -25.91
C LEU A 106 16.03 -6.64 -26.83
N LEU A 107 16.97 -5.79 -26.40
CA LEU A 107 18.16 -5.47 -27.20
C LEU A 107 19.02 -6.71 -27.45
N LEU A 108 19.12 -7.62 -26.48
CA LEU A 108 19.82 -8.89 -26.67
C LEU A 108 19.11 -9.80 -27.68
N ILE A 109 17.77 -9.87 -27.63
CA ILE A 109 16.96 -10.59 -28.63
C ILE A 109 17.20 -10.00 -30.03
N VAL A 110 17.13 -8.68 -30.15
CA VAL A 110 17.38 -7.95 -31.41
C VAL A 110 18.76 -8.25 -31.97
N SER A 111 19.79 -8.23 -31.13
CA SER A 111 21.17 -8.54 -31.52
C SER A 111 21.29 -9.96 -32.10
N ASN A 112 20.67 -10.94 -31.44
CA ASN A 112 20.63 -12.32 -31.94
C ASN A 112 19.87 -12.43 -33.27
N ILE A 113 18.71 -11.78 -33.41
CA ILE A 113 17.94 -11.80 -34.67
C ILE A 113 18.75 -11.16 -35.82
N ARG A 114 19.43 -10.03 -35.58
CA ARG A 114 20.30 -9.37 -36.57
C ARG A 114 21.49 -10.23 -37.00
N SER A 115 21.95 -11.15 -36.16
CA SER A 115 23.00 -12.11 -36.50
C SER A 115 22.53 -13.29 -37.36
N GLY A 116 21.26 -13.28 -37.79
CA GLY A 116 20.68 -14.34 -38.64
C GLY A 116 20.06 -15.50 -37.85
N ILE A 117 19.96 -15.38 -36.52
CA ILE A 117 19.32 -16.41 -35.68
C ILE A 117 17.80 -16.25 -35.77
N THR A 118 17.09 -17.36 -35.95
CA THR A 118 15.62 -17.39 -35.95
C THR A 118 15.05 -16.80 -34.64
N PRO A 119 13.91 -16.08 -34.66
CA PRO A 119 13.32 -15.47 -33.46
C PRO A 119 13.13 -16.43 -32.28
N GLU A 120 12.72 -17.67 -32.55
CA GLU A 120 12.54 -18.72 -31.54
C GLU A 120 13.86 -19.02 -30.80
N LYS A 121 14.94 -19.23 -31.56
CA LYS A 121 16.27 -19.51 -31.01
C LYS A 121 16.90 -18.27 -30.36
N ALA A 122 16.67 -17.08 -30.91
CA ALA A 122 17.11 -15.82 -30.34
C ALA A 122 16.52 -15.59 -28.94
N LEU A 123 15.25 -15.94 -28.75
CA LEU A 123 14.58 -15.84 -27.45
C LEU A 123 15.23 -16.76 -26.39
N VAL A 124 15.56 -18.00 -26.77
CA VAL A 124 16.25 -18.97 -25.89
C VAL A 124 17.63 -18.45 -25.47
N LEU A 125 18.42 -18.00 -26.44
CA LEU A 125 19.80 -17.53 -26.20
C LEU A 125 19.84 -16.23 -25.40
N SER A 126 18.78 -15.42 -25.49
CA SER A 126 18.67 -14.17 -24.76
C SER A 126 18.13 -14.35 -23.32
N ALA A 127 17.70 -15.55 -22.93
CA ALA A 127 17.16 -15.84 -21.60
C ALA A 127 18.26 -16.01 -20.53
N ARG A 128 19.05 -14.95 -20.32
CA ARG A 128 20.15 -14.93 -19.34
C ARG A 128 19.63 -14.89 -17.90
N ASP A 129 20.36 -15.51 -16.98
CA ASP A 129 19.95 -15.62 -15.57
C ASP A 129 19.84 -14.25 -14.88
N GLU A 130 20.59 -13.23 -15.35
CA GLU A 130 20.55 -11.85 -14.89
C GLU A 130 19.17 -11.17 -15.02
N PHE A 131 18.31 -11.66 -15.93
CA PHE A 131 16.94 -11.15 -16.08
C PHE A 131 15.94 -11.77 -15.11
N GLY A 132 16.38 -12.62 -14.18
CA GLY A 132 15.60 -13.14 -13.06
C GLY A 132 14.26 -13.76 -13.47
N ILE A 133 13.15 -13.20 -12.99
CA ILE A 133 11.80 -13.73 -13.28
C ILE A 133 11.52 -13.79 -14.78
N LEU A 134 11.99 -12.82 -15.55
CA LEU A 134 11.78 -12.78 -17.00
C LEU A 134 12.47 -13.96 -17.70
N SER A 135 13.69 -14.34 -17.27
CA SER A 135 14.39 -15.48 -17.86
C SER A 135 13.74 -16.82 -17.53
N VAL A 136 13.20 -16.96 -16.32
CA VAL A 136 12.43 -18.15 -15.91
C VAL A 136 11.18 -18.32 -16.79
N GLU A 137 10.43 -17.24 -17.01
CA GLU A 137 9.23 -17.28 -17.85
C GLU A 137 9.55 -17.55 -19.32
N ILE A 138 10.61 -16.93 -19.86
CA ILE A 138 11.09 -17.21 -21.21
C ILE A 138 11.49 -18.69 -21.35
N ARG A 139 12.29 -19.22 -20.42
CA ARG A 139 12.71 -20.64 -20.45
C ARG A 139 11.53 -21.59 -20.30
N SER A 140 10.54 -21.24 -19.48
CA SER A 140 9.30 -22.01 -19.31
C SER A 140 8.51 -22.08 -20.62
N ALA A 141 8.34 -20.95 -21.31
CA ALA A 141 7.71 -20.91 -22.64
C ALA A 141 8.47 -21.76 -23.65
N MET A 142 9.81 -21.65 -23.68
CA MET A 142 10.63 -22.43 -24.62
C MET A 142 10.57 -23.94 -24.35
N LYS A 143 10.53 -24.37 -23.09
CA LYS A 143 10.34 -25.79 -22.73
C LYS A 143 9.02 -26.34 -23.28
N ARG A 144 7.95 -25.56 -23.26
CA ARG A 144 6.64 -25.93 -23.82
C ARG A 144 6.68 -26.02 -25.34
N THR A 145 7.33 -25.07 -25.99
CA THR A 145 7.55 -25.13 -27.44
C THR A 145 8.34 -26.38 -27.85
N LEU A 146 9.39 -26.73 -27.11
CA LEU A 146 10.15 -27.97 -27.32
C LEU A 146 9.32 -29.24 -27.05
N ALA A 147 8.31 -29.15 -26.18
CA ALA A 147 7.36 -30.24 -25.92
C ALA A 147 6.24 -30.34 -26.96
N GLY A 148 6.23 -29.51 -28.00
CA GLY A 148 5.27 -29.54 -29.11
C GLY A 148 4.11 -28.54 -28.99
N GLU A 149 4.07 -27.67 -27.98
CA GLU A 149 3.10 -26.56 -27.95
C GLU A 149 3.43 -25.50 -29.01
N ASN A 150 2.41 -24.86 -29.58
CA ASN A 150 2.60 -23.77 -30.55
C ASN A 150 3.40 -22.62 -29.91
N PHE A 151 4.50 -22.19 -30.57
CA PHE A 151 5.38 -21.11 -30.11
C PHE A 151 4.62 -19.82 -29.76
N VAL A 152 3.63 -19.45 -30.57
CA VAL A 152 2.79 -18.26 -30.35
C VAL A 152 1.97 -18.38 -29.06
N GLU A 153 1.42 -19.57 -28.79
CA GLU A 153 0.65 -19.81 -27.56
C GLU A 153 1.57 -19.86 -26.32
N ALA A 154 2.75 -20.45 -26.45
CA ALA A 154 3.76 -20.47 -25.39
C ALA A 154 4.23 -19.04 -25.03
N LEU A 155 4.45 -18.18 -26.01
CA LEU A 155 4.79 -16.76 -25.80
C LEU A 155 3.72 -16.01 -25.01
N LYS A 156 2.44 -16.23 -25.31
CA LYS A 156 1.33 -15.57 -24.60
C LYS A 156 1.35 -15.88 -23.10
N LEU A 157 1.82 -17.08 -22.71
CA LEU A 157 1.93 -17.47 -21.30
C LEU A 157 2.94 -16.62 -20.50
N ILE A 158 4.01 -16.13 -21.13
CA ILE A 158 4.99 -15.23 -20.48
C ILE A 158 4.27 -14.00 -19.89
N SER A 159 3.39 -13.39 -20.69
CA SER A 159 2.60 -12.22 -20.27
C SER A 159 1.44 -12.55 -19.32
N LYS A 160 1.09 -13.83 -19.18
CA LYS A 160 0.02 -14.30 -18.28
C LYS A 160 0.52 -14.49 -16.85
N ASN A 161 1.80 -14.83 -16.68
CA ASN A 161 2.41 -15.07 -15.36
C ASN A 161 2.96 -13.79 -14.72
N VAL A 162 3.13 -12.71 -15.49
CA VAL A 162 3.59 -11.40 -15.00
C VAL A 162 2.56 -10.32 -15.36
N ASN A 163 2.04 -9.60 -14.37
CA ASN A 163 1.04 -8.54 -14.57
C ASN A 163 1.62 -7.22 -15.12
N SER A 164 2.43 -7.29 -16.16
CA SER A 164 2.97 -6.09 -16.82
C SER A 164 2.21 -5.81 -18.11
N LYS A 165 1.67 -4.58 -18.22
CA LYS A 165 1.06 -4.08 -19.46
C LYS A 165 2.12 -3.90 -20.55
N VAL A 166 3.33 -3.47 -20.16
CA VAL A 166 4.46 -3.26 -21.07
C VAL A 166 4.92 -4.60 -21.65
N LEU A 167 5.14 -5.60 -20.80
CA LEU A 167 5.50 -6.95 -21.25
C LEU A 167 4.45 -7.55 -22.18
N ARG A 168 3.16 -7.41 -21.84
CA ARG A 168 2.07 -7.91 -22.68
C ARG A 168 2.07 -7.29 -24.07
N ARG A 169 2.31 -5.97 -24.16
CA ARG A 169 2.43 -5.27 -25.44
C ARG A 169 3.61 -5.78 -26.26
N VAL A 170 4.76 -5.96 -25.61
CA VAL A 170 5.96 -6.50 -26.26
C VAL A 170 5.75 -7.93 -26.74
N VAL A 171 5.10 -8.78 -25.94
CA VAL A 171 4.75 -10.16 -26.33
C VAL A 171 3.77 -10.17 -27.51
N SER A 172 2.79 -9.27 -27.55
CA SER A 172 1.89 -9.12 -28.70
C SER A 172 2.66 -8.72 -29.98
N LEU A 173 3.56 -7.74 -29.89
CA LEU A 173 4.43 -7.34 -31.01
C LEU A 173 5.34 -8.49 -31.46
N LEU A 174 5.87 -9.27 -30.51
CA LEU A 174 6.64 -10.47 -30.82
C LEU A 174 5.80 -11.47 -31.60
N VAL A 175 4.59 -11.77 -31.14
CA VAL A 175 3.66 -12.71 -31.78
C VAL A 175 3.29 -12.27 -33.20
N GLU A 176 2.98 -10.99 -33.39
CA GLU A 176 2.67 -10.41 -34.71
C GLU A 176 3.87 -10.46 -35.65
N GLY A 177 5.06 -10.16 -35.12
CA GLY A 177 6.28 -10.05 -35.91
C GLY A 177 7.03 -11.36 -36.18
N VAL A 178 6.65 -12.51 -35.56
CA VAL A 178 7.30 -13.81 -35.84
C VAL A 178 7.32 -14.13 -37.34
N ARG A 179 6.29 -13.69 -38.08
CA ARG A 179 6.18 -13.88 -39.54
C ARG A 179 7.11 -12.97 -40.34
N SER A 180 7.60 -11.88 -39.74
CA SER A 180 8.25 -10.75 -40.44
C SER A 180 9.78 -10.75 -40.31
N GLY A 181 10.37 -11.67 -39.54
CA GLY A 181 11.83 -11.86 -39.47
C GLY A 181 12.60 -10.57 -39.14
N GLY A 182 13.40 -10.05 -40.07
CA GLY A 182 14.25 -8.87 -39.85
C GLY A 182 13.51 -7.58 -39.44
N GLU A 183 12.25 -7.41 -39.85
CA GLU A 183 11.45 -6.25 -39.43
C GLU A 183 11.09 -6.28 -37.94
N ILE A 184 10.97 -7.47 -37.35
CA ILE A 184 10.71 -7.60 -35.91
C ILE A 184 11.84 -7.02 -35.08
N ALA A 185 13.08 -7.12 -35.56
CA ALA A 185 14.24 -6.62 -34.85
C ALA A 185 14.17 -5.09 -34.68
N LYS A 186 13.73 -4.38 -35.73
CA LYS A 186 13.50 -2.93 -35.67
C LYS A 186 12.37 -2.58 -34.71
N LEU A 187 11.24 -3.30 -34.78
CA LEU A 187 10.08 -3.06 -33.90
C LEU A 187 10.40 -3.29 -32.41
N LEU A 188 11.18 -4.33 -32.09
CA LEU A 188 11.61 -4.62 -30.72
C LEU A 188 12.64 -3.62 -30.21
N GLU A 189 13.54 -3.16 -31.08
CA GLU A 189 14.52 -2.13 -30.77
C GLU A 189 13.83 -0.79 -30.45
N GLU A 190 12.91 -0.34 -31.30
CA GLU A 190 12.08 0.84 -31.05
C GLU A 190 11.27 0.70 -29.75
N SER A 191 10.72 -0.49 -29.50
CA SER A 191 10.02 -0.79 -28.24
C SER A 191 10.95 -0.69 -27.02
N ALA A 192 12.18 -1.21 -27.11
CA ALA A 192 13.17 -1.13 -26.03
C ALA A 192 13.55 0.33 -25.73
N TYR A 193 13.78 1.15 -26.76
CA TYR A 193 14.04 2.59 -26.61
C TYR A 193 12.85 3.31 -25.98
N ASN A 194 11.63 3.03 -26.43
CA ASN A 194 10.41 3.61 -25.87
C ASN A 194 10.21 3.24 -24.39
N ILE A 195 10.47 1.98 -24.01
CA ILE A 195 10.39 1.54 -22.61
C ILE A 195 11.45 2.26 -21.77
N ARG A 196 12.69 2.34 -22.26
CA ARG A 196 13.79 3.03 -21.56
C ARG A 196 13.51 4.52 -21.38
N SER A 197 13.01 5.20 -22.41
CA SER A 197 12.58 6.60 -22.33
C SER A 197 11.47 6.81 -21.29
N ASN A 198 10.45 5.93 -21.30
CA ASN A 198 9.40 5.96 -20.28
C ASN A 198 9.92 5.72 -18.86
N GLN A 199 10.91 4.84 -18.67
CA GLN A 199 11.54 4.63 -17.37
C GLN A 199 12.29 5.87 -16.89
N LEU A 200 13.01 6.57 -17.78
CA LEU A 200 13.70 7.82 -17.45
C LEU A 200 12.71 8.91 -17.05
N MET A 201 11.64 9.10 -17.83
CA MET A 201 10.57 10.05 -17.52
C MET A 201 9.91 9.74 -16.17
N LYS A 202 9.60 8.46 -15.87
CA LYS A 202 9.07 8.06 -14.57
C LYS A 202 10.03 8.37 -13.41
N ARG A 203 11.34 8.20 -13.61
CA ARG A 203 12.35 8.53 -12.58
C ARG A 203 12.41 10.03 -12.32
N GLU A 204 12.37 10.84 -13.38
CA GLU A 204 12.35 12.30 -13.28
C GLU A 204 11.11 12.78 -12.53
N ILE A 205 9.91 12.31 -12.91
CA ILE A 205 8.66 12.60 -12.21
C ILE A 205 8.77 12.22 -10.73
N ARG A 206 9.28 11.01 -10.43
CA ARG A 206 9.44 10.55 -9.05
C ARG A 206 10.37 11.46 -8.23
N SER A 207 11.44 11.96 -8.84
CA SER A 207 12.37 12.88 -8.19
C SER A 207 11.71 14.23 -7.90
N SER A 208 10.99 14.80 -8.87
CA SER A 208 10.29 16.08 -8.70
C SER A 208 9.19 16.00 -7.64
N VAL A 209 8.53 14.85 -7.55
CA VAL A 209 7.40 14.65 -6.66
C VAL A 209 7.84 14.35 -5.21
N LEU A 210 9.06 13.85 -5.03
CA LEU A 210 9.62 13.47 -3.72
C LEU A 210 9.57 14.64 -2.70
N MET A 211 9.79 15.88 -3.17
CA MET A 211 9.72 17.06 -2.31
C MET A 211 8.34 17.25 -1.67
N TYR A 212 7.26 17.06 -2.43
CA TYR A 212 5.90 17.14 -1.90
C TYR A 212 5.61 16.03 -0.88
N ILE A 213 6.17 14.84 -1.10
CA ILE A 213 6.06 13.73 -0.16
C ILE A 213 6.72 14.08 1.17
N ILE A 214 7.95 14.60 1.15
CA ILE A 214 8.66 15.05 2.37
C ILE A 214 7.84 16.11 3.11
N PHE A 215 7.31 17.09 2.39
CA PHE A 215 6.49 18.15 2.99
C PHE A 215 5.24 17.60 3.68
N LEU A 216 4.51 16.68 3.04
CA LEU A 216 3.32 16.04 3.65
C LEU A 216 3.68 15.20 4.87
N PHE A 217 4.79 14.45 4.81
CA PHE A 217 5.30 13.72 5.97
C PHE A 217 5.64 14.64 7.14
N ALA A 218 6.30 15.78 6.88
CA ALA A 218 6.63 16.76 7.91
C ALA A 218 5.38 17.41 8.51
N ALA A 219 4.42 17.81 7.67
CA ALA A 219 3.19 18.48 8.09
C ALA A 219 2.33 17.56 8.98
N ILE A 220 2.14 16.30 8.59
CA ILE A 220 1.23 15.38 9.29
C ILE A 220 1.95 14.62 10.42
N GLY A 221 3.23 14.28 10.21
CA GLY A 221 4.03 13.52 11.18
C GLY A 221 4.56 14.38 12.34
N PHE A 222 4.85 15.67 12.10
CA PHE A 222 5.44 16.55 13.10
C PHE A 222 4.59 17.78 13.38
N ALA A 223 4.29 18.60 12.38
CA ALA A 223 3.65 19.91 12.60
C ALA A 223 2.25 19.80 13.24
N ALA A 224 1.41 18.91 12.74
CA ALA A 224 0.05 18.72 13.27
C ALA A 224 0.05 18.21 14.72
N PRO A 225 0.79 17.14 15.10
CA PRO A 225 0.90 16.71 16.49
C PRO A 225 1.42 17.79 17.44
N ILE A 226 2.41 18.58 17.00
CA ILE A 226 2.94 19.70 17.79
C ILE A 226 1.83 20.71 18.06
N LEU A 227 1.12 21.13 17.02
CA LEU A 227 0.05 22.11 17.13
C LEU A 227 -1.08 21.63 18.05
N TYR A 228 -1.54 20.39 17.87
CA TYR A 228 -2.59 19.81 18.72
C TYR A 228 -2.11 19.57 20.16
N GLY A 229 -0.85 19.20 20.36
CA GLY A 229 -0.25 19.04 21.68
C GLY A 229 -0.28 20.34 22.46
N ILE A 230 0.22 21.43 21.85
CA ILE A 230 0.20 22.78 22.42
C ILE A 230 -1.24 23.23 22.69
N SER A 231 -2.16 23.02 21.74
CA SER A 231 -3.57 23.39 21.91
C SER A 231 -4.20 22.67 23.10
N SER A 232 -3.96 21.36 23.26
CA SER A 232 -4.48 20.58 24.39
C SER A 232 -3.90 21.02 25.73
N TYR A 233 -2.63 21.41 25.74
CA TYR A 233 -1.95 21.95 26.91
C TYR A 233 -2.53 23.30 27.33
N LEU A 234 -2.70 24.22 26.38
CA LEU A 234 -3.27 25.54 26.65
C LEU A 234 -4.69 25.42 27.23
N THR A 235 -5.54 24.56 26.68
CA THR A 235 -6.89 24.33 27.21
C THR A 235 -6.87 23.76 28.63
N THR A 236 -5.91 22.89 28.95
CA THR A 236 -5.77 22.32 30.31
C THR A 236 -5.43 23.43 31.31
N ILE A 237 -4.42 24.26 31.01
CA ILE A 237 -4.05 25.39 31.86
C ILE A 237 -5.19 26.38 32.03
N MET A 238 -5.90 26.73 30.95
CA MET A 238 -7.04 27.65 31.05
C MET A 238 -8.14 27.08 31.95
N SER A 239 -8.38 25.77 31.89
CA SER A 239 -9.33 25.11 32.79
C SER A 239 -8.88 25.16 34.25
N ASP A 240 -7.60 24.87 34.51
CA ASP A 240 -7.04 24.85 35.87
C ASP A 240 -6.98 26.24 36.49
N LEU A 241 -6.59 27.26 35.72
CA LEU A 241 -6.58 28.66 36.17
C LEU A 241 -7.98 29.17 36.50
N LEU A 242 -9.00 28.79 35.72
CA LEU A 242 -10.38 29.16 35.99
C LEU A 242 -10.95 28.43 37.21
N ALA A 243 -10.55 27.17 37.45
CA ALA A 243 -10.98 26.40 38.62
C ALA A 243 -10.33 26.88 39.94
N GLY A 244 -9.13 27.46 39.87
CA GLY A 244 -8.42 28.02 41.02
C GLY A 244 -8.92 29.40 41.48
N ILE A 245 -9.84 30.04 40.74
CA ILE A 245 -10.43 31.33 41.10
C ILE A 245 -11.84 31.06 41.64
N ASP A 246 -11.99 31.06 42.96
CA ASP A 246 -13.28 31.04 43.63
C ASP A 246 -13.91 32.43 43.48
N ILE A 247 -14.67 32.67 42.40
CA ILE A 247 -15.29 33.96 42.13
C ILE A 247 -16.65 34.01 42.85
N PRO A 248 -16.85 34.90 43.84
CA PRO A 248 -18.15 35.10 44.46
C PRO A 248 -19.19 35.48 43.38
N GLU A 249 -20.36 34.82 43.39
CA GLU A 249 -21.41 34.98 42.36
C GLU A 249 -21.86 36.44 42.13
N GLU A 250 -21.67 37.31 43.12
CA GLU A 250 -21.96 38.76 43.04
C GLU A 250 -21.03 39.55 42.10
N VAL A 251 -19.76 39.14 41.98
CA VAL A 251 -18.76 39.80 41.12
C VAL A 251 -18.97 39.44 39.64
N LEU A 252 -19.43 38.22 39.36
CA LEU A 252 -19.77 37.74 38.01
C LEU A 252 -21.00 38.44 37.41
N ARG A 253 -21.92 38.92 38.26
CA ARG A 253 -23.14 39.63 37.83
C ARG A 253 -22.92 41.11 37.55
N THR A 254 -21.89 41.71 38.15
CA THR A 254 -21.58 43.15 38.07
C THR A 254 -20.44 43.48 37.11
N SER A 255 -19.65 42.47 36.71
CA SER A 255 -18.54 42.64 35.77
C SER A 255 -19.01 42.72 34.31
N PHE A 256 -18.52 43.73 33.57
CA PHE A 256 -18.75 43.88 32.12
C PHE A 256 -18.11 42.77 31.28
N ILE A 257 -17.14 42.04 31.85
CA ILE A 257 -16.54 40.86 31.24
C ILE A 257 -17.33 39.65 31.76
N LYS A 258 -18.22 39.11 30.91
CA LYS A 258 -18.82 37.79 31.13
C LYS A 258 -17.73 36.74 30.92
N LEU A 259 -16.96 36.46 31.97
CA LEU A 259 -16.08 35.30 32.02
C LEU A 259 -16.98 34.07 32.05
N SER A 260 -17.36 33.60 30.87
CA SER A 260 -18.09 32.35 30.72
C SER A 260 -17.11 31.24 31.10
N SER A 261 -17.51 30.39 32.04
CA SER A 261 -16.82 29.12 32.29
C SER A 261 -16.59 28.47 30.92
N SER A 262 -15.33 28.31 30.51
CA SER A 262 -14.97 27.70 29.23
C SER A 262 -15.70 26.37 29.12
N SER A 263 -16.65 26.26 28.21
CA SER A 263 -17.43 25.04 27.96
C SER A 263 -16.62 23.96 27.26
N ILE A 264 -15.35 24.24 26.93
CA ILE A 264 -14.45 23.33 26.24
C ILE A 264 -13.68 22.53 27.29
N SER A 265 -14.15 21.31 27.56
CA SER A 265 -13.45 20.36 28.43
C SER A 265 -12.10 19.97 27.81
N PRO A 266 -11.02 19.87 28.61
CA PRO A 266 -9.73 19.31 28.17
C PRO A 266 -9.87 17.91 27.53
N GLU A 267 -10.85 17.12 27.98
CA GLU A 267 -11.14 15.80 27.42
C GLU A 267 -11.68 15.89 25.99
N PHE A 268 -12.52 16.89 25.72
CA PHE A 268 -13.06 17.13 24.37
C PHE A 268 -11.95 17.50 23.40
N VAL A 269 -11.01 18.36 23.79
CA VAL A 269 -9.87 18.75 22.93
C VAL A 269 -8.95 17.57 22.67
N ASN A 270 -8.73 16.71 23.66
CA ASN A 270 -7.94 15.49 23.48
C ASN A 270 -8.61 14.53 22.49
N PHE A 271 -9.90 14.26 22.67
CA PHE A 271 -10.65 13.41 21.74
C PHE A 271 -10.64 14.01 20.32
N PHE A 272 -10.87 15.31 20.21
CA PHE A 272 -10.85 16.03 18.94
C PHE A 272 -9.47 15.96 18.26
N ALA A 273 -8.37 16.13 19.01
CA ALA A 273 -7.01 16.03 18.51
C ALA A 273 -6.70 14.63 17.97
N ILE A 274 -6.98 13.58 18.74
CA ILE A 274 -6.74 12.18 18.33
C ILE A 274 -7.57 11.85 17.08
N PHE A 275 -8.83 12.28 17.05
CA PHE A 275 -9.71 12.08 15.90
C PHE A 275 -9.16 12.77 14.64
N ASN A 276 -8.83 14.07 14.73
CA ASN A 276 -8.32 14.83 13.59
C ASN A 276 -6.96 14.32 13.10
N LEU A 277 -6.05 13.93 14.01
CA LEU A 277 -4.76 13.33 13.65
C LEU A 277 -4.96 11.98 12.95
N SER A 278 -5.88 11.15 13.42
CA SER A 278 -6.19 9.85 12.81
C SER A 278 -6.75 10.02 11.39
N VAL A 279 -7.71 10.94 11.22
CA VAL A 279 -8.30 11.27 9.92
C VAL A 279 -7.24 11.84 8.98
N SER A 280 -6.42 12.77 9.47
CA SER A 280 -5.34 13.40 8.70
C SER A 280 -4.26 12.40 8.30
N CYS A 281 -3.92 11.43 9.16
CA CYS A 281 -2.99 10.35 8.83
C CYS A 281 -3.54 9.43 7.74
N LEU A 282 -4.84 9.11 7.81
CA LEU A 282 -5.51 8.26 6.81
C LEU A 282 -5.51 8.92 5.44
N PHE A 283 -6.03 10.16 5.34
CA PHE A 283 -6.09 10.87 4.05
C PHE A 283 -4.71 11.31 3.57
N GLY A 284 -3.85 11.77 4.47
CA GLY A 284 -2.47 12.11 4.16
C GLY A 284 -1.69 10.98 3.54
N SER A 285 -1.80 9.77 4.11
CA SER A 285 -1.14 8.58 3.57
C SER A 285 -1.68 8.20 2.19
N MET A 286 -2.98 8.34 1.95
CA MET A 286 -3.58 8.11 0.63
C MET A 286 -3.10 9.13 -0.40
N ILE A 287 -3.01 10.42 -0.02
CA ILE A 287 -2.48 11.49 -0.86
C ILE A 287 -1.00 11.20 -1.20
N ILE A 288 -0.18 10.87 -0.20
CA ILE A 288 1.22 10.49 -0.41
C ILE A 288 1.33 9.32 -1.39
N GLY A 289 0.48 8.30 -1.27
CA GLY A 289 0.45 7.18 -2.21
C GLY A 289 0.05 7.56 -3.63
N MET A 290 -0.97 8.41 -3.77
CA MET A 290 -1.43 8.94 -5.06
C MET A 290 -0.33 9.74 -5.75
N ILE A 291 0.38 10.55 -4.98
CA ILE A 291 1.49 11.38 -5.43
C ILE A 291 2.71 10.51 -5.81
N GLU A 292 3.14 9.56 -4.97
CA GLU A 292 4.32 8.72 -5.23
C GLU A 292 4.14 7.78 -6.42
N SER A 293 2.93 7.22 -6.57
CA SER A 293 2.74 6.00 -7.37
C SER A 293 1.48 5.98 -8.22
N GLY A 294 0.76 7.11 -8.29
CA GLY A 294 -0.44 7.28 -9.10
C GLY A 294 -1.68 6.54 -8.59
N SER A 295 -1.60 5.87 -7.43
CA SER A 295 -2.71 5.12 -6.86
C SER A 295 -2.81 5.31 -5.35
N ALA A 296 -4.00 5.73 -4.89
CA ALA A 296 -4.29 5.86 -3.46
C ALA A 296 -4.07 4.54 -2.68
N LYS A 297 -4.28 3.38 -3.34
CA LYS A 297 -4.11 2.05 -2.72
C LYS A 297 -2.69 1.81 -2.22
N LYS A 298 -1.69 2.35 -2.92
CA LYS A 298 -0.28 2.22 -2.52
C LYS A 298 0.08 3.11 -1.32
N GLY A 299 -0.77 4.09 -1.00
CA GLY A 299 -0.63 4.97 0.15
C GLY A 299 -0.93 4.31 1.49
N LEU A 300 -1.70 3.22 1.49
CA LEU A 300 -2.08 2.49 2.71
C LEU A 300 -0.88 2.01 3.53
N LYS A 301 0.26 1.76 2.87
CA LYS A 301 1.52 1.34 3.54
C LYS A 301 2.06 2.41 4.48
N PHE A 302 1.69 3.67 4.26
CA PHE A 302 2.14 4.80 5.06
C PHE A 302 1.25 5.09 6.27
N ILE A 303 0.01 4.55 6.31
CA ILE A 303 -0.94 4.84 7.40
C ILE A 303 -0.34 4.45 8.75
N LEU A 304 0.16 3.22 8.88
CA LEU A 304 0.66 2.72 10.16
C LEU A 304 1.89 3.49 10.67
N PRO A 305 2.98 3.64 9.90
CA PRO A 305 4.15 4.37 10.39
C PRO A 305 3.84 5.85 10.67
N LEU A 306 2.99 6.48 9.84
CA LEU A 306 2.62 7.88 10.03
C LEU A 306 1.75 8.07 11.28
N LEU A 307 0.79 7.18 11.51
CA LEU A 307 -0.09 7.22 12.68
C LEU A 307 0.69 6.98 13.98
N VAL A 308 1.59 5.99 14.00
CA VAL A 308 2.46 5.72 15.16
C VAL A 308 3.37 6.92 15.46
N CYS A 309 3.98 7.50 14.43
CA CYS A 309 4.81 8.70 14.58
C CYS A 309 3.99 9.88 15.11
N SER A 310 2.85 10.15 14.48
CA SER A 310 2.01 11.33 14.73
C SER A 310 1.36 11.28 16.12
N LEU A 311 0.72 10.16 16.47
CA LEU A 311 0.13 9.99 17.81
C LEU A 311 1.21 9.85 18.89
N GLY A 312 2.30 9.14 18.61
CA GLY A 312 3.42 9.01 19.54
C GLY A 312 4.01 10.37 19.90
N LEU A 313 4.20 11.25 18.92
CA LEU A 313 4.71 12.60 19.14
C LEU A 313 3.70 13.47 19.89
N TYR A 314 2.40 13.36 19.59
CA TYR A 314 1.32 14.04 20.32
C TYR A 314 1.31 13.67 21.81
N PHE A 315 1.32 12.37 22.13
CA PHE A 315 1.31 11.90 23.53
C PHE A 315 2.60 12.25 24.26
N LEU A 316 3.76 12.16 23.59
CA LEU A 316 5.04 12.56 24.16
C LEU A 316 5.04 14.03 24.53
N LEU A 317 4.65 14.92 23.60
CA LEU A 317 4.57 16.36 23.86
C LEU A 317 3.61 16.66 25.01
N ARG A 318 2.43 16.04 25.01
CA ARG A 318 1.48 16.22 26.10
C ARG A 318 2.06 15.79 27.45
N SER A 319 2.73 14.64 27.51
CA SER A 319 3.36 14.15 28.74
C SER A 319 4.44 15.10 29.25
N VAL A 320 5.30 15.60 28.36
CA VAL A 320 6.36 16.56 28.68
C VAL A 320 5.78 17.88 29.17
N LEU A 321 4.74 18.37 28.50
CA LEU A 321 4.07 19.61 28.86
C LEU A 321 3.29 19.48 30.18
N SER A 322 2.62 18.35 30.44
CA SER A 322 1.93 18.13 31.71
C SER A 322 2.88 18.01 32.90
N THR A 323 4.08 17.45 32.72
CA THR A 323 5.09 17.43 33.79
C THR A 323 5.60 18.83 34.13
N ALA A 324 5.55 19.77 33.19
CA ALA A 324 5.92 21.17 33.45
C ALA A 324 4.92 21.91 34.36
N ILE A 325 3.72 21.36 34.60
CA ILE A 325 2.71 21.92 35.50
C ILE A 325 3.04 21.63 36.99
N VAL A 326 3.89 20.63 37.27
CA VAL A 326 4.17 20.14 38.63
C VAL A 326 5.37 20.86 39.30
N ILE A 327 5.97 21.85 38.62
CA ILE A 327 7.08 22.68 39.13
C ILE A 327 6.60 24.12 39.27
#